data_AF-A0A954MVK6-F1
#
_entry.id   AF-A0A954MVK6-F1
#
_cell.length_a   1.000
_cell.length_b   1.000
_cell.length_c   1.000
_cell.angle_alpha   90.00
_cell.angle_beta   90.00
_cell.angle_gamma   90.00
#
_symmetry.space_group_name_H-M   'P 1'
#
loop_
_entity.id
_entity.type
_entity.pdbx_description
1 polymer ?
#
loop_
_entity_poly.entity_id
_entity_poly.type
_entity_poly.pdbx_seq_one_letter_code
_entity_poly.pdbx_strand_id
1 'polypeptide(L)'
;MSHQLTTVVSWTNAEQRLYGARHWFWAVWHVDAVPDYSWNRTEPVESGFCKTKAEARNAAGANRRDVLQRNLWSQQYLEFQRETEKRPFFSRIRSGSKWFWCVGWDLIDDPEFTGFSSTSETALGDARLAAGREVQVTGNWMARVALRHVRAEKIRQRQAQRPRGNHVPMDAKSVSECCQVLGIPVDSSIDDVKSAYRKLALIHHPDLGGNAAEFIRIHTFYEQALARAKY
;
A
#
# COMPACT_ATOMS: atom_id res chain seq x y z
N MET A 1 48.31 -7.85 -30.32
CA MET A 1 48.00 -6.50 -30.85
C MET A 1 47.26 -5.77 -29.75
N SER A 2 47.77 -4.65 -29.26
CA SER A 2 47.09 -3.84 -28.22
C SER A 2 45.89 -3.16 -28.89
N HIS A 3 44.67 -3.60 -28.59
CA HIS A 3 43.46 -2.87 -29.00
C HIS A 3 43.47 -1.51 -28.29
N GLN A 4 43.47 -0.41 -29.05
CA GLN A 4 43.36 0.92 -28.47
C GLN A 4 41.93 1.13 -27.99
N LEU A 5 41.76 1.26 -26.68
CA LEU A 5 40.48 1.59 -26.07
C LEU A 5 40.10 3.03 -26.42
N THR A 6 38.90 3.20 -26.96
CA THR A 6 38.33 4.54 -27.18
C THR A 6 37.55 4.95 -25.94
N THR A 7 37.84 6.13 -25.40
CA THR A 7 37.07 6.66 -24.26
C THR A 7 35.89 7.46 -24.79
N VAL A 8 34.68 7.02 -24.45
CA VAL A 8 33.43 7.71 -24.80
C VAL A 8 32.90 8.42 -23.55
N VAL A 9 32.54 9.69 -23.69
CA VAL A 9 32.02 10.52 -22.60
C VAL A 9 30.64 11.04 -22.98
N SER A 10 29.72 11.05 -22.03
CA SER A 10 28.37 11.55 -22.24
C SER A 10 27.86 12.24 -20.99
N TRP A 11 27.03 13.27 -21.18
CA TRP A 11 26.26 13.87 -20.10
C TRP A 11 24.91 14.35 -20.60
N THR A 12 23.89 14.24 -19.75
CA THR A 12 22.53 14.65 -20.07
C THR A 12 21.83 15.24 -18.85
N ASN A 13 20.76 15.99 -19.09
CA ASN A 13 19.88 16.44 -18.03
C ASN A 13 19.07 15.23 -17.54
N ALA A 14 19.27 14.84 -16.28
CA ALA A 14 18.58 13.66 -15.72
C ALA A 14 17.13 13.97 -15.28
N GLU A 15 16.67 15.21 -15.46
CA GLU A 15 15.39 15.74 -15.02
C GLU A 15 15.05 15.54 -13.53
N GLN A 16 14.27 16.47 -12.97
CA GLN A 16 13.90 16.44 -11.55
C GLN A 16 13.07 15.21 -11.15
N ARG A 17 12.48 14.52 -12.16
CA ARG A 17 11.55 13.41 -11.97
C ARG A 17 12.23 12.09 -11.60
N LEU A 18 13.54 11.91 -11.86
CA LEU A 18 14.22 10.63 -11.67
C LEU A 18 14.99 10.53 -10.33
N TYR A 19 15.58 11.64 -9.81
CA TYR A 19 16.50 11.60 -8.65
C TYR A 19 16.40 12.80 -7.69
N GLY A 20 15.27 13.53 -7.68
CA GLY A 20 15.15 14.76 -6.90
C GLY A 20 15.93 15.95 -7.49
N ALA A 21 16.06 17.04 -6.73
CA ALA A 21 16.42 18.40 -7.19
C ALA A 21 17.45 18.46 -8.35
N ARG A 22 17.04 18.94 -9.54
CA ARG A 22 17.85 19.23 -10.75
C ARG A 22 19.30 18.67 -10.76
N HIS A 23 19.46 17.45 -11.27
CA HIS A 23 20.77 16.85 -11.49
C HIS A 23 21.06 16.59 -12.98
N TRP A 24 22.31 16.79 -13.37
CA TRP A 24 22.91 16.34 -14.62
C TRP A 24 23.59 14.99 -14.37
N PHE A 25 23.37 14.02 -15.24
CA PHE A 25 24.06 12.73 -15.21
C PHE A 25 25.24 12.78 -16.17
N TRP A 26 26.37 12.22 -15.76
CA TRP A 26 27.55 12.03 -16.60
C TRP A 26 28.03 10.58 -16.51
N ALA A 27 28.64 10.10 -17.58
CA ALA A 27 29.17 8.75 -17.67
C ALA A 27 30.32 8.65 -18.67
N VAL A 28 31.20 7.68 -18.41
CA VAL A 28 32.41 7.36 -19.17
C VAL A 28 32.41 5.87 -19.50
N TRP A 29 32.64 5.54 -20.76
CA TRP A 29 32.80 4.17 -21.24
C TRP A 29 34.18 4.01 -21.88
N HIS A 30 34.78 2.84 -21.70
CA HIS A 30 35.90 2.39 -22.50
C HIS A 30 35.38 1.34 -23.49
N VAL A 31 35.55 1.58 -24.79
CA VAL A 31 35.06 0.69 -25.85
C VAL A 31 36.21 0.21 -26.71
N ASP A 32 36.21 -1.09 -27.00
CA ASP A 32 37.33 -1.79 -27.67
C ASP A 32 37.27 -1.66 -29.21
N ALA A 33 36.25 -0.95 -29.74
CA ALA A 33 35.95 -0.82 -31.17
C ALA A 33 35.24 0.51 -31.49
N VAL A 34 34.86 0.71 -32.77
CA VAL A 34 33.98 1.83 -33.17
C VAL A 34 32.70 1.76 -32.34
N PRO A 35 32.40 2.79 -31.52
CA PRO A 35 31.25 2.75 -30.62
C PRO A 35 29.95 2.60 -31.42
N ASP A 36 29.28 1.46 -31.25
CA ASP A 36 27.93 1.24 -31.78
C ASP A 36 26.87 1.52 -30.71
N TYR A 37 25.60 1.50 -31.12
CA TYR A 37 24.47 1.83 -30.24
C TYR A 37 24.14 0.77 -29.18
N SER A 38 24.88 -0.34 -29.07
CA SER A 38 24.65 -1.36 -28.04
C SER A 38 25.36 -1.05 -26.71
N TRP A 39 26.46 -0.30 -26.78
CA TRP A 39 27.29 0.06 -25.62
C TRP A 39 26.61 1.03 -24.65
N ASN A 40 25.64 1.83 -25.11
CA ASN A 40 24.85 2.71 -24.24
C ASN A 40 23.96 1.95 -23.23
N ARG A 41 23.85 0.62 -23.32
CA ARG A 41 23.17 -0.25 -22.35
C ARG A 41 24.12 -0.94 -21.38
N THR A 42 25.43 -0.82 -21.60
CA THR A 42 26.47 -1.37 -20.72
C THR A 42 26.76 -0.41 -19.57
N GLU A 43 27.14 -0.98 -18.42
CA GLU A 43 27.51 -0.20 -17.25
C GLU A 43 28.74 0.67 -17.55
N PRO A 44 28.66 2.00 -17.36
CA PRO A 44 29.81 2.87 -17.55
C PRO A 44 30.89 2.57 -16.52
N VAL A 45 32.14 2.77 -16.92
CA VAL A 45 33.32 2.58 -16.06
C VAL A 45 33.33 3.60 -14.93
N GLU A 46 32.90 4.83 -15.23
CA GLU A 46 32.67 5.88 -14.26
C GLU A 46 31.37 6.59 -14.58
N SER A 47 30.57 6.91 -13.56
CA SER A 47 29.38 7.74 -13.72
C SER A 47 29.00 8.46 -12.44
N GLY A 48 28.13 9.46 -12.57
CA GLY A 48 27.64 10.19 -11.40
C GLY A 48 26.64 11.28 -11.74
N PHE A 49 26.19 11.97 -10.69
CA PHE A 49 25.26 13.09 -10.78
C PHE A 49 25.92 14.38 -10.28
N CYS A 50 25.62 15.49 -10.95
CA CYS A 50 26.08 16.83 -10.59
C CYS A 50 24.93 17.84 -10.64
N LYS A 51 25.08 19.02 -10.05
CA LYS A 51 24.00 20.03 -10.02
C LYS A 51 23.92 20.78 -11.35
N THR A 52 25.05 20.93 -12.03
CA THR A 52 25.14 21.74 -13.25
C THR A 52 25.72 20.98 -14.43
N LYS A 53 25.39 21.43 -15.65
CA LYS A 53 25.97 20.91 -16.90
C LYS A 53 27.49 21.02 -16.92
N ALA A 54 28.01 22.12 -16.39
CA ALA A 54 29.44 22.40 -16.38
C ALA A 54 30.19 21.40 -15.50
N GLU A 55 29.65 21.11 -14.31
CA GLU A 55 30.19 20.08 -13.42
C GLU A 55 30.17 18.70 -14.08
N ALA A 56 29.03 18.30 -14.67
CA ALA A 56 28.90 17.02 -15.36
C ALA A 56 29.88 16.88 -16.54
N ARG A 57 30.04 17.95 -17.34
CA ARG A 57 31.02 17.99 -18.44
C ARG A 57 32.46 17.85 -17.93
N ASN A 58 32.80 18.54 -16.85
CA ASN A 58 34.14 18.47 -16.26
C ASN A 58 34.42 17.10 -15.64
N ALA A 59 33.44 16.53 -14.94
CA ALA A 59 33.53 15.20 -14.32
C ALA A 59 33.68 14.09 -15.38
N ALA A 60 32.95 14.16 -16.49
CA ALA A 60 33.11 13.25 -17.61
C ALA A 60 34.49 13.35 -18.30
N GLY A 61 35.33 14.34 -17.96
CA GLY A 61 36.62 14.53 -18.61
C GLY A 61 36.52 15.03 -20.05
N ALA A 62 35.42 15.71 -20.42
CA ALA A 62 35.16 16.17 -21.78
C ALA A 62 36.18 17.17 -22.36
N ASN A 63 37.10 17.66 -21.53
CA ASN A 63 38.19 18.55 -21.96
C ASN A 63 39.47 17.78 -22.35
N ARG A 64 39.48 16.44 -22.23
CA ARG A 64 40.58 15.57 -22.70
C ARG A 64 40.58 15.57 -24.24
N ARG A 65 41.76 15.54 -24.87
CA ARG A 65 41.87 15.59 -26.35
C ARG A 65 41.43 14.29 -27.03
N ASP A 66 41.41 13.18 -26.28
CA ASP A 66 41.29 11.82 -26.83
C ASP A 66 39.96 11.15 -26.46
N VAL A 67 38.89 11.94 -26.28
CA VAL A 67 37.56 11.42 -25.91
C VAL A 67 36.52 11.68 -26.99
N LEU A 68 35.68 10.68 -27.26
CA LEU A 68 34.52 10.82 -28.12
C LEU A 68 33.31 11.26 -27.30
N GLN A 69 32.73 12.42 -27.64
CA GLN A 69 31.52 12.91 -26.97
C GLN A 69 30.26 12.34 -27.62
N ARG A 70 29.40 11.66 -26.84
CA ARG A 70 28.14 11.06 -27.31
C ARG A 70 26.97 11.32 -26.35
N ASN A 71 26.49 12.56 -26.27
CA ASN A 71 25.47 13.01 -25.29
C ASN A 71 24.19 12.15 -25.21
N LEU A 72 23.84 11.41 -26.26
CA LEU A 72 22.66 10.53 -26.28
C LEU A 72 22.87 9.24 -25.48
N TRP A 73 24.12 8.78 -25.29
CA TRP A 73 24.42 7.52 -24.59
C TRP A 73 24.03 7.57 -23.12
N SER A 74 24.31 8.69 -22.44
CA SER A 74 23.88 8.88 -21.05
C SER A 74 22.36 8.91 -20.90
N GLN A 75 21.62 9.41 -21.90
CA GLN A 75 20.15 9.38 -21.88
C GLN A 75 19.63 7.96 -22.09
N GLN A 76 20.14 7.26 -23.11
CA GLN A 76 19.75 5.88 -23.42
C GLN A 76 20.10 4.91 -22.29
N TYR A 77 21.23 5.12 -21.61
CA TYR A 77 21.61 4.37 -20.41
C TYR A 77 20.61 4.57 -19.28
N LEU A 78 20.23 5.82 -18.98
CA LEU A 78 19.23 6.10 -17.95
C LEU A 78 17.84 5.54 -18.30
N GLU A 79 17.45 5.58 -19.59
CA GLU A 79 16.21 4.97 -20.07
C GLU A 79 16.24 3.45 -19.95
N PHE A 80 17.37 2.81 -20.29
CA PHE A 80 17.58 1.39 -20.11
C PHE A 80 17.52 1.00 -18.63
N GLN A 81 18.26 1.69 -17.76
CA GLN A 81 18.23 1.48 -16.32
C GLN A 81 16.81 1.65 -15.75
N ARG A 82 16.01 2.59 -16.27
CA ARG A 82 14.60 2.71 -15.90
C ARG A 82 13.77 1.49 -16.28
N GLU A 83 14.05 0.88 -17.42
CA GLU A 83 13.34 -0.32 -17.90
C GLU A 83 13.76 -1.58 -17.15
N THR A 84 15.02 -1.67 -16.71
CA THR A 84 15.55 -2.82 -15.96
C THR A 84 15.44 -2.70 -14.45
N GLU A 85 15.45 -1.49 -13.89
CA GLU A 85 15.31 -1.25 -12.45
C GLU A 85 13.85 -1.47 -12.04
N LYS A 86 13.54 -2.70 -11.63
CA LYS A 86 12.25 -3.01 -11.01
C LYS A 86 12.10 -2.16 -9.74
N ARG A 87 11.12 -1.26 -9.75
CA ARG A 87 10.73 -0.45 -8.59
C ARG A 87 9.38 -0.95 -8.08
N PRO A 88 9.20 -1.08 -6.76
CA PRO A 88 7.90 -1.42 -6.23
C PRO A 88 6.93 -0.26 -6.48
N PHE A 89 5.68 -0.60 -6.75
CA PHE A 89 4.60 0.36 -6.92
C PHE A 89 4.28 1.03 -5.59
N PHE A 90 3.96 2.32 -5.66
CA PHE A 90 3.47 3.12 -4.56
C PHE A 90 2.08 3.63 -4.88
N SER A 91 1.14 3.37 -3.97
CA SER A 91 -0.24 3.83 -4.07
C SER A 91 -0.65 4.52 -2.78
N ARG A 92 -1.48 5.55 -2.88
CA ARG A 92 -2.02 6.28 -1.74
C ARG A 92 -3.48 6.68 -1.92
N ILE A 93 -4.19 6.81 -0.80
CA ILE A 93 -5.57 7.31 -0.76
C ILE A 93 -5.82 8.13 0.51
N ARG A 94 -6.64 9.18 0.41
CA ARG A 94 -7.11 9.94 1.56
C ARG A 94 -8.07 9.08 2.40
N SER A 95 -7.79 8.97 3.70
CA SER A 95 -8.60 8.26 4.68
C SER A 95 -8.86 9.18 5.89
N GLY A 96 -9.93 9.97 5.81
CA GLY A 96 -10.24 11.00 6.81
C GLY A 96 -9.25 12.17 6.74
N SER A 97 -8.63 12.50 7.87
CA SER A 97 -7.60 13.54 7.98
C SER A 97 -6.19 13.08 7.61
N LYS A 98 -6.00 11.79 7.30
CA LYS A 98 -4.69 11.20 6.98
C LYS A 98 -4.65 10.61 5.58
N TRP A 99 -3.45 10.39 5.08
CA TRP A 99 -3.18 9.64 3.85
C TRP A 99 -2.76 8.23 4.19
N PHE A 100 -3.50 7.25 3.71
CA PHE A 100 -3.06 5.86 3.72
C PHE A 100 -2.18 5.62 2.50
N TRP A 101 -1.07 4.93 2.69
CA TRP A 101 -0.16 4.56 1.62
C TRP A 101 0.24 3.09 1.72
N CYS A 102 0.63 2.54 0.58
CA CYS A 102 1.16 1.19 0.49
C CYS A 102 2.19 1.07 -0.62
N VAL A 103 3.09 0.09 -0.47
CA VAL A 103 4.14 -0.25 -1.42
C VAL A 103 4.13 -1.75 -1.69
N GLY A 104 4.23 -2.16 -2.95
CA GLY A 104 4.22 -3.57 -3.34
C GLY A 104 4.83 -3.80 -4.72
N TRP A 105 5.32 -5.01 -4.99
CA TRP A 105 5.95 -5.39 -6.26
C TRP A 105 4.94 -5.74 -7.36
N ASP A 106 3.77 -6.21 -6.95
CA ASP A 106 2.61 -6.43 -7.81
C ASP A 106 1.49 -5.47 -7.35
N LEU A 107 0.65 -5.04 -8.29
CA LEU A 107 -0.52 -4.26 -7.95
C LEU A 107 -1.58 -5.12 -7.24
N ILE A 108 -1.63 -6.40 -7.57
CA ILE A 108 -2.69 -7.35 -7.19
C ILE A 108 -2.44 -7.97 -5.82
N ASP A 109 -1.19 -8.27 -5.50
CA ASP A 109 -0.80 -8.93 -4.25
C ASP A 109 -0.90 -7.99 -3.05
N ASP A 110 -0.84 -8.58 -1.85
CA ASP A 110 -0.78 -7.82 -0.61
C ASP A 110 0.48 -6.93 -0.61
N PRO A 111 0.34 -5.64 -0.28
CA PRO A 111 1.48 -4.75 -0.25
C PRO A 111 2.46 -5.15 0.86
N GLU A 112 3.74 -5.10 0.53
CA GLU A 112 4.85 -5.38 1.45
C GLU A 112 4.89 -4.37 2.61
N PHE A 113 4.56 -3.10 2.31
CA PHE A 113 4.53 -2.03 3.30
C PHE A 113 3.23 -1.26 3.25
N THR A 114 2.71 -0.86 4.42
CA THR A 114 1.56 0.05 4.53
C THR A 114 1.76 1.04 5.66
N GLY A 115 1.13 2.20 5.56
CA GLY A 115 1.23 3.22 6.61
C GLY A 115 0.22 4.35 6.48
N PHE A 116 0.29 5.27 7.44
CA PHE A 116 -0.51 6.49 7.46
C PHE A 116 0.38 7.72 7.66
N SER A 117 0.16 8.76 6.88
CA SER A 117 0.89 10.02 6.97
C SER A 117 -0.07 11.21 6.99
N SER A 118 0.42 12.37 7.42
CA SER A 118 -0.39 13.60 7.52
C SER A 118 -0.67 14.23 6.16
N THR A 119 0.27 14.13 5.22
CA THR A 119 0.17 14.72 3.88
C THR A 119 0.48 13.69 2.79
N SER A 120 0.19 14.07 1.54
CA SER A 120 0.48 13.24 0.37
C SER A 120 1.99 13.09 0.15
N GLU A 121 2.74 14.15 0.44
CA GLU A 121 4.18 14.26 0.22
C GLU A 121 4.94 13.47 1.30
N THR A 122 4.49 13.56 2.55
CA THR A 122 5.02 12.73 3.65
C THR A 122 4.75 11.25 3.40
N ALA A 123 3.57 10.88 2.89
CA ALA A 123 3.28 9.50 2.51
C ALA A 123 4.25 8.93 1.47
N LEU A 124 4.68 9.74 0.48
CA LEU A 124 5.67 9.31 -0.50
C LEU A 124 7.07 9.19 0.12
N GLY A 125 7.43 10.11 1.01
CA GLY A 125 8.70 10.04 1.76
C GLY A 125 8.78 8.80 2.64
N ASP A 126 7.73 8.54 3.42
CA ASP A 126 7.62 7.37 4.31
C ASP A 126 7.66 6.06 3.52
N ALA A 127 7.00 6.01 2.35
CA ALA A 127 7.03 4.85 1.48
C ALA A 127 8.42 4.54 0.92
N ARG A 128 9.16 5.56 0.49
CA ARG A 128 10.56 5.41 0.05
C ARG A 128 11.45 4.93 1.17
N LEU A 129 11.26 5.49 2.37
CA LEU A 129 12.02 5.09 3.56
C LEU A 129 11.74 3.62 3.91
N ALA A 130 10.47 3.20 3.87
CA ALA A 130 10.07 1.83 4.15
C ALA A 130 10.62 0.83 3.11
N ALA A 131 10.58 1.19 1.82
CA ALA A 131 11.09 0.33 0.74
C ALA A 131 12.62 0.31 0.65
N GLY A 132 13.31 1.27 1.30
CA GLY A 132 14.75 1.48 1.20
C GLY A 132 15.22 1.86 -0.22
N ARG A 133 14.32 2.31 -1.09
CA ARG A 133 14.57 2.63 -2.50
C ARG A 133 13.51 3.55 -3.08
N GLU A 134 13.74 4.01 -4.32
CA GLU A 134 12.71 4.75 -5.07
C GLU A 134 11.53 3.85 -5.45
N VAL A 135 10.34 4.45 -5.47
CA VAL A 135 9.07 3.76 -5.70
C VAL A 135 8.38 4.33 -6.94
N GLN A 136 7.61 3.49 -7.65
CA GLN A 136 6.85 3.92 -8.81
C GLN A 136 5.45 4.39 -8.39
N VAL A 137 5.19 5.70 -8.49
CA VAL A 137 3.87 6.25 -8.18
C VAL A 137 2.82 5.73 -9.17
N THR A 138 1.77 5.10 -8.65
CA THR A 138 0.62 4.61 -9.42
C THR A 138 -0.69 5.24 -8.94
N GLY A 139 -1.82 4.84 -9.54
CA GLY A 139 -3.16 5.22 -9.10
C GLY A 139 -3.48 4.71 -7.68
N ASN A 140 -4.69 4.99 -7.19
CA ASN A 140 -5.07 4.71 -5.80
C ASN A 140 -5.64 3.29 -5.55
N TRP A 141 -5.65 2.43 -6.56
CA TRP A 141 -6.36 1.13 -6.48
C TRP A 141 -5.76 0.19 -5.42
N MET A 142 -4.45 0.00 -5.44
CA MET A 142 -3.75 -0.85 -4.46
C MET A 142 -3.96 -0.32 -3.03
N ALA A 143 -3.86 1.00 -2.83
CA ALA A 143 -4.14 1.63 -1.53
C ALA A 143 -5.60 1.46 -1.08
N ARG A 144 -6.57 1.49 -2.01
CA ARG A 144 -7.97 1.22 -1.70
C ARG A 144 -8.19 -0.21 -1.21
N VAL A 145 -7.60 -1.18 -1.89
CA VAL A 145 -7.72 -2.60 -1.55
C VAL A 145 -7.06 -2.83 -0.19
N ALA A 146 -5.78 -2.47 -0.05
CA ALA A 146 -5.03 -2.65 1.18
C ALA A 146 -5.68 -1.98 2.40
N LEU A 147 -6.24 -0.77 2.25
CA LEU A 147 -6.95 -0.10 3.33
C LEU A 147 -8.19 -0.88 3.81
N ARG A 148 -8.88 -1.60 2.91
CA ARG A 148 -10.01 -2.48 3.30
C ARG A 148 -9.52 -3.65 4.15
N HIS A 149 -8.41 -4.29 3.78
CA HIS A 149 -7.80 -5.37 4.56
C HIS A 149 -7.37 -4.89 5.95
N VAL A 150 -6.67 -3.75 6.03
CA VAL A 150 -6.24 -3.15 7.31
C VAL A 150 -7.44 -2.83 8.22
N ARG A 151 -8.54 -2.32 7.65
CA ARG A 151 -9.76 -2.03 8.42
C ARG A 151 -10.46 -3.30 8.89
N ALA A 152 -10.58 -4.29 8.02
CA ALA A 152 -11.19 -5.58 8.37
C ALA A 152 -10.42 -6.26 9.51
N GLU A 153 -9.09 -6.25 9.45
CA GLU A 153 -8.25 -6.87 10.47
C GLU A 153 -8.37 -6.16 11.83
N LYS A 154 -8.39 -4.81 11.84
CA LYS A 154 -8.68 -4.06 13.08
C LYS A 154 -10.04 -4.40 13.69
N ILE A 155 -11.07 -4.63 12.86
CA ILE A 155 -12.38 -5.04 13.35
C ILE A 155 -12.30 -6.43 14.00
N ARG A 156 -11.64 -7.39 13.36
CA ARG A 156 -11.43 -8.74 13.91
C ARG A 156 -10.68 -8.71 15.24
N GLN A 157 -9.59 -7.95 15.32
CA GLN A 157 -8.79 -7.81 16.55
C GLN A 157 -9.60 -7.20 17.69
N ARG A 158 -10.40 -6.16 17.41
CA ARG A 158 -11.30 -5.56 18.41
C ARG A 158 -12.35 -6.54 18.91
N GLN A 159 -12.87 -7.40 18.03
CA GLN A 159 -13.81 -8.45 18.42
C GLN A 159 -13.13 -9.54 19.26
N ALA A 160 -11.88 -9.90 18.95
CA ALA A 160 -11.11 -10.88 19.71
C ALA A 160 -10.67 -10.39 21.10
N GLN A 161 -10.40 -9.08 21.25
CA GLN A 161 -9.95 -8.47 22.51
C GLN A 161 -11.07 -8.03 23.44
N ARG A 162 -12.34 -8.14 23.03
CA ARG A 162 -13.47 -7.84 23.92
C ARG A 162 -13.45 -8.83 25.09
N PRO A 163 -13.32 -8.38 26.36
CA PRO A 163 -13.39 -9.27 27.49
C PRO A 163 -14.72 -10.01 27.46
N ARG A 164 -14.68 -11.34 27.60
CA ARG A 164 -15.88 -12.14 27.86
C ARG A 164 -16.45 -11.59 29.17
N GLY A 165 -17.56 -10.84 29.10
CA GLY A 165 -18.10 -10.11 30.23
C GLY A 165 -18.34 -11.00 31.45
N ASN A 166 -18.16 -10.44 32.64
CA ASN A 166 -18.36 -11.10 33.94
C ASN A 166 -19.65 -11.93 33.96
N HIS A 167 -19.49 -13.20 34.28
CA HIS A 167 -20.57 -14.17 34.41
C HIS A 167 -21.25 -13.98 35.77
N VAL A 168 -22.50 -13.50 35.77
CA VAL A 168 -23.38 -13.54 36.94
C VAL A 168 -24.13 -14.88 36.89
N PRO A 169 -24.08 -15.73 37.92
CA PRO A 169 -24.88 -16.96 37.94
C PRO A 169 -26.34 -16.65 38.31
N MET A 170 -27.29 -17.46 37.79
CA MET A 170 -28.75 -17.60 38.12
C MET A 170 -29.71 -17.20 36.97
N ASP A 171 -30.89 -17.80 36.74
CA ASP A 171 -31.70 -18.88 37.35
C ASP A 171 -32.47 -19.60 36.21
N ALA A 172 -32.83 -20.87 36.35
CA ALA A 172 -33.47 -21.70 35.31
C ALA A 172 -34.87 -21.22 34.84
N LYS A 173 -35.46 -20.22 35.50
CA LYS A 173 -36.80 -19.70 35.20
C LYS A 173 -36.83 -18.66 34.07
N SER A 174 -35.77 -17.86 33.91
CA SER A 174 -35.67 -16.80 32.88
C SER A 174 -35.47 -17.35 31.45
N VAL A 175 -35.04 -18.61 31.37
CA VAL A 175 -34.83 -19.40 30.15
C VAL A 175 -36.08 -19.52 29.31
N SER A 176 -37.16 -19.93 29.96
CA SER A 176 -38.42 -20.26 29.30
C SER A 176 -39.07 -19.01 28.75
N GLU A 177 -38.93 -17.87 29.45
CA GLU A 177 -39.51 -16.59 29.05
C GLU A 177 -38.81 -16.01 27.80
N CYS A 178 -37.48 -16.13 27.70
CA CYS A 178 -36.73 -15.65 26.54
C CYS A 178 -37.13 -16.38 25.25
N CYS A 179 -37.17 -17.71 25.31
CA CYS A 179 -37.51 -18.56 24.16
C CYS A 179 -38.97 -18.36 23.73
N GLN A 180 -39.88 -18.14 24.69
CA GLN A 180 -41.28 -17.88 24.41
C GLN A 180 -41.51 -16.53 23.72
N VAL A 181 -40.80 -15.46 24.11
CA VAL A 181 -40.90 -14.14 23.46
C VAL A 181 -40.31 -14.15 22.05
N LEU A 182 -39.26 -14.94 21.82
CA LEU A 182 -38.65 -15.10 20.49
C LEU A 182 -39.36 -16.14 19.61
N GLY A 183 -40.34 -16.88 20.14
CA GLY A 183 -41.11 -17.88 19.41
C GLY A 183 -40.30 -19.11 18.99
N ILE A 184 -39.30 -19.50 19.78
CA ILE A 184 -38.38 -20.59 19.47
C ILE A 184 -38.36 -21.64 20.59
N PRO A 185 -38.12 -22.93 20.29
CA PRO A 185 -37.88 -23.96 21.30
C PRO A 185 -36.74 -23.61 22.26
N VAL A 186 -36.80 -24.10 23.51
CA VAL A 186 -35.76 -23.87 24.52
C VAL A 186 -34.39 -24.45 24.16
N ASP A 187 -34.37 -25.47 23.30
CA ASP A 187 -33.16 -26.16 22.81
C ASP A 187 -32.67 -25.61 21.45
N SER A 188 -33.16 -24.45 21.02
CA SER A 188 -32.82 -23.88 19.71
C SER A 188 -31.37 -23.43 19.64
N SER A 189 -30.75 -23.57 18.46
CA SER A 189 -29.36 -23.16 18.24
C SER A 189 -29.21 -21.63 18.22
N ILE A 190 -27.98 -21.15 18.37
CA ILE A 190 -27.65 -19.72 18.26
C ILE A 190 -28.11 -19.11 16.94
N ASP A 191 -27.99 -19.88 15.86
CA ASP A 191 -28.36 -19.41 14.54
C ASP A 191 -29.88 -19.29 14.41
N ASP A 192 -30.64 -20.16 15.08
CA ASP A 192 -32.10 -20.04 15.19
C ASP A 192 -32.52 -18.82 16.01
N VAL A 193 -31.85 -18.54 17.13
CA VAL A 193 -32.06 -17.33 17.95
C VAL A 193 -31.84 -16.07 17.11
N LYS A 194 -30.72 -15.99 16.37
CA LYS A 194 -30.43 -14.86 15.48
C LYS A 194 -31.42 -14.76 14.32
N SER A 195 -31.87 -15.90 13.79
CA SER A 195 -32.85 -15.96 12.70
C SER A 195 -34.21 -15.43 13.16
N ALA A 196 -34.69 -15.88 14.31
CA ALA A 196 -35.94 -15.41 14.91
C ALA A 196 -35.88 -13.92 15.27
N TYR A 197 -34.78 -13.47 15.87
CA TYR A 197 -34.59 -12.05 16.18
C TYR A 197 -34.64 -11.18 14.92
N ARG A 198 -33.95 -11.55 13.83
CA ARG A 198 -34.00 -10.78 12.57
C ARG A 198 -35.41 -10.64 12.03
N LYS A 199 -36.21 -11.71 12.11
CA LYS A 199 -37.62 -11.70 11.66
C LYS A 199 -38.47 -10.75 12.51
N LEU A 200 -38.36 -10.85 13.83
CA LEU A 200 -39.12 -10.02 14.77
C LEU A 200 -38.67 -8.54 14.73
N ALA A 201 -37.37 -8.30 14.59
CA ALA A 201 -36.80 -6.96 14.47
C ALA A 201 -37.30 -6.24 13.21
N LEU A 202 -37.45 -6.94 12.08
CA LEU A 202 -38.03 -6.36 10.86
C LEU A 202 -39.51 -6.00 11.02
N ILE A 203 -40.29 -6.82 11.75
CA ILE A 203 -41.72 -6.59 11.98
C ILE A 203 -41.96 -5.40 12.92
N HIS A 204 -41.17 -5.31 14.00
CA HIS A 204 -41.38 -4.32 15.04
C HIS A 204 -40.47 -3.09 14.94
N HIS A 205 -39.65 -2.97 13.89
CA HIS A 205 -38.73 -1.83 13.75
C HIS A 205 -39.48 -0.49 13.72
N PRO A 206 -39.14 0.49 14.57
CA PRO A 206 -39.83 1.78 14.60
C PRO A 206 -39.75 2.53 13.26
N ASP A 207 -38.61 2.46 12.58
CA ASP A 207 -38.44 3.09 11.26
C ASP A 207 -39.26 2.43 10.13
N LEU A 208 -39.79 1.22 10.36
CA LEU A 208 -40.69 0.53 9.44
C LEU A 208 -42.16 0.61 9.90
N GLY A 209 -42.48 1.52 10.84
CA GLY A 209 -43.81 1.70 11.39
C GLY A 209 -44.17 0.70 12.50
N GLY A 210 -43.19 -0.04 13.03
CA GLY A 210 -43.35 -0.98 14.12
C GLY A 210 -43.36 -0.34 15.51
N ASN A 211 -43.75 -1.13 16.52
CA ASN A 211 -43.85 -0.66 17.90
C ASN A 211 -42.46 -0.63 18.57
N ALA A 212 -41.98 0.56 18.91
CA ALA A 212 -40.68 0.78 19.56
C ALA A 212 -40.54 0.06 20.92
N ALA A 213 -41.62 -0.02 21.72
CA ALA A 213 -41.58 -0.70 23.01
C ALA A 213 -41.42 -2.22 22.83
N GLU A 214 -42.12 -2.80 21.86
CA GLU A 214 -41.96 -4.21 21.50
C GLU A 214 -40.58 -4.49 20.90
N PHE A 215 -40.04 -3.56 20.08
CA PHE A 215 -38.68 -3.69 19.56
C PHE A 215 -37.63 -3.72 20.68
N ILE A 216 -37.73 -2.81 21.66
CA ILE A 216 -36.84 -2.77 22.83
C ILE A 216 -36.96 -4.08 23.63
N ARG A 217 -38.18 -4.57 23.82
CA ARG A 217 -38.46 -5.84 24.52
C ARG A 217 -37.80 -7.01 23.79
N ILE A 218 -38.04 -7.18 22.50
CA ILE A 218 -37.46 -8.24 21.65
C ILE A 218 -35.93 -8.17 21.64
N HIS A 219 -35.36 -6.97 21.52
CA HIS A 219 -33.92 -6.78 21.53
C HIS A 219 -33.29 -7.16 22.88
N THR A 220 -33.96 -6.81 23.98
CA THR A 220 -33.52 -7.17 25.34
C THR A 220 -33.46 -8.70 25.51
N PHE A 221 -34.50 -9.42 25.08
CA PHE A 221 -34.54 -10.88 25.17
C PHE A 221 -33.56 -11.58 24.21
N TYR A 222 -33.31 -11.00 23.04
CA TYR A 222 -32.27 -11.49 22.11
C TYR A 222 -30.86 -11.37 22.69
N GLU A 223 -30.54 -10.24 23.33
CA GLU A 223 -29.27 -10.05 24.02
C GLU A 223 -29.10 -11.07 25.15
N GLN A 224 -30.15 -11.32 25.94
CA GLN A 224 -30.16 -12.33 26.99
C GLN A 224 -29.96 -13.75 26.44
N ALA A 225 -30.63 -14.11 25.34
CA ALA A 225 -30.49 -15.41 24.69
C ALA A 225 -29.07 -15.64 24.12
N LEU A 226 -28.48 -14.62 23.47
CA LEU A 226 -27.10 -14.70 22.97
C LEU A 226 -26.04 -14.73 24.07
N ALA A 227 -26.29 -14.04 25.19
CA ALA A 227 -25.39 -14.08 26.33
C ALA A 227 -25.29 -15.50 26.92
N ARG A 228 -26.38 -16.27 26.83
CA ARG A 228 -26.43 -17.63 27.34
C ARG A 228 -25.75 -18.67 26.46
N ALA A 229 -25.93 -18.59 25.14
CA ALA A 229 -25.44 -19.62 24.22
C ALA A 229 -23.94 -19.52 23.90
N LYS A 230 -23.22 -18.59 24.53
CA LYS A 230 -21.75 -18.47 24.45
C LYS A 230 -21.00 -19.37 25.44
N TYR A 231 -21.72 -20.26 26.14
CA TYR A 231 -21.22 -21.28 27.06
C TYR A 231 -21.86 -22.62 26.73
#